data_AF-A0A970Q6N4-F1
#
_entry.id   AF-A0A970Q6N4-F1
#
_cell.length_a   1.000
_cell.length_b   1.000
_cell.length_c   1.000
_cell.angle_alpha   90.00
_cell.angle_beta   90.00
_cell.angle_gamma   90.00
#
_symmetry.space_group_name_H-M   'P 1'
#
loop_
_entity.id
_entity.type
_entity.pdbx_description
1 polymer ?
#
loop_
_entity_poly.entity_id
_entity_poly.type
_entity_poly.pdbx_seq_one_letter_code
_entity_poly.pdbx_strand_id
1 'polypeptide(L)'
;MMRQTYFLLILAVLLLITVSCSNSMNGDAVKLDHLKTPERLEVESKAVFEKIQQLGPMGMAVGDLQNKAPNLTDEEKAELEDKRESLRGNLQEIESVKIIITDKDVIGAIFDKIRETTARYLEDLDDSTWKESEYFRVFAYYNGNAISLATHGGDNLYTVSDGYILSFYVCEDNMLISSDGAAEPKALAIPFDFDWFQELIN
;
A
#
# COMPACT_ATOMS: atom_id res chain seq x y z
N MET A 1 -6.12 44.17 -38.91
CA MET A 1 -6.87 42.90 -38.96
C MET A 1 -5.91 41.82 -38.48
N MET A 2 -6.12 41.41 -37.22
CA MET A 2 -5.19 40.66 -36.39
C MET A 2 -5.74 39.22 -36.27
N ARG A 3 -4.84 38.23 -36.13
CA ARG A 3 -5.04 36.77 -35.89
C ARG A 3 -4.86 35.88 -37.12
N GLN A 4 -3.64 35.37 -37.32
CA GLN A 4 -3.41 33.97 -37.75
C GLN A 4 -1.93 33.53 -37.65
N THR A 5 -1.19 33.97 -36.64
CA THR A 5 0.23 33.58 -36.48
C THR A 5 0.60 33.01 -35.11
N TYR A 6 -0.38 32.71 -34.24
CA TYR A 6 -0.15 32.15 -32.91
C TYR A 6 -0.48 30.65 -32.77
N PHE A 7 -0.67 29.92 -33.88
CA PHE A 7 -1.04 28.49 -33.82
C PHE A 7 0.11 27.52 -34.08
N LEU A 8 1.28 28.00 -34.50
CA LEU A 8 2.46 27.17 -34.81
C LEU A 8 3.55 27.20 -33.74
N LEU A 9 3.37 27.98 -32.68
CA LEU A 9 4.36 28.17 -31.60
C LEU A 9 3.99 27.45 -30.30
N ILE A 10 2.82 26.82 -30.21
CA ILE A 10 2.38 26.02 -29.05
C ILE A 10 2.65 24.52 -29.26
N LEU A 11 2.83 24.07 -30.51
CA LEU A 11 3.09 22.66 -30.82
C LEU A 11 4.57 22.25 -30.66
N ALA A 12 5.48 23.21 -30.49
CA ALA A 12 6.92 22.96 -30.32
C ALA A 12 7.38 22.93 -28.85
N VAL A 13 6.48 23.22 -27.90
CA VAL A 13 6.79 23.20 -26.45
C VAL A 13 6.38 21.87 -25.78
N LEU A 14 5.68 20.99 -26.51
CA LEU A 14 5.24 19.67 -26.03
C LEU A 14 6.18 18.51 -26.39
N LEU A 15 7.44 18.82 -26.73
CA LEU A 15 8.51 17.85 -26.98
C LEU A 15 9.57 17.82 -25.85
N LEU A 16 9.16 18.23 -24.66
CA LEU A 16 9.92 18.10 -23.40
C LEU A 16 9.43 16.91 -22.56
N ILE A 17 9.00 15.81 -23.19
CA ILE A 17 9.06 14.51 -22.52
C ILE A 17 10.42 13.93 -22.84
N THR A 18 11.38 14.36 -22.01
CA THR A 18 12.65 13.68 -21.81
C THR A 18 12.40 12.18 -21.69
N VAL A 19 12.97 11.43 -22.63
CA VAL A 19 13.31 10.02 -22.45
C VAL A 19 14.21 9.95 -21.23
N SER A 20 13.61 9.61 -20.08
CA SER A 20 14.31 9.30 -18.84
C SER A 20 14.01 7.85 -18.52
N CYS A 21 15.07 7.06 -18.44
CA CYS A 21 15.15 5.67 -17.95
C CYS A 21 14.15 4.65 -18.54
N SER A 22 14.65 3.95 -19.55
CA SER A 22 14.16 2.64 -19.96
C SER A 22 14.27 1.62 -18.81
N ASN A 23 13.18 1.42 -18.07
CA ASN A 23 12.87 0.09 -17.53
C ASN A 23 11.90 -0.56 -18.52
N SER A 24 12.35 -1.56 -19.25
CA SER A 24 11.48 -2.30 -20.17
C SER A 24 10.43 -3.05 -19.34
N MET A 25 9.24 -2.47 -19.21
CA MET A 25 8.10 -3.11 -18.55
C MET A 25 7.49 -4.15 -19.51
N ASN A 26 8.07 -5.35 -19.59
CA ASN A 26 7.47 -6.50 -20.28
C ASN A 26 6.62 -7.28 -19.28
N GLY A 27 5.33 -7.44 -19.59
CA GLY A 27 4.37 -8.19 -18.79
C GLY A 27 2.97 -8.06 -19.38
N ASP A 28 2.14 -9.09 -19.23
CA ASP A 28 0.76 -9.10 -19.74
C ASP A 28 -0.05 -7.94 -19.14
N ALA A 29 -0.82 -7.27 -20.01
CA ALA A 29 -1.67 -6.16 -19.61
C ALA A 29 -2.89 -6.67 -18.81
N VAL A 30 -3.10 -6.09 -17.63
CA VAL A 30 -4.23 -6.43 -16.75
C VAL A 30 -5.16 -5.23 -16.69
N LYS A 31 -6.42 -5.43 -17.10
CA LYS A 31 -7.49 -4.44 -16.92
C LYS A 31 -7.96 -4.45 -15.47
N LEU A 32 -8.32 -3.28 -14.96
CA LEU A 32 -8.72 -3.07 -13.57
C LEU A 32 -10.12 -2.49 -13.43
N ASP A 33 -10.88 -2.33 -14.51
CA ASP A 33 -12.19 -1.67 -14.55
C ASP A 33 -13.26 -2.35 -13.68
N HIS A 34 -13.04 -3.62 -13.32
CA HIS A 34 -13.90 -4.41 -12.45
C HIS A 34 -13.61 -4.24 -10.95
N LEU A 35 -12.60 -3.45 -10.56
CA LEU A 35 -12.29 -3.21 -9.15
C LEU A 35 -13.42 -2.49 -8.41
N LYS A 36 -13.74 -3.00 -7.24
CA LYS A 36 -14.71 -2.43 -6.31
C LYS A 36 -14.06 -1.33 -5.49
N THR A 37 -14.84 -0.30 -5.21
CA THR A 37 -14.46 0.79 -4.31
C THR A 37 -14.62 0.34 -2.85
N PRO A 38 -13.60 0.49 -2.00
CA PRO A 38 -13.69 0.22 -0.57
C PRO A 38 -14.48 1.31 0.14
N GLU A 39 -14.81 1.07 1.41
CA GLU A 39 -15.55 2.00 2.26
C GLU A 39 -14.63 2.81 3.16
N ARG A 40 -13.40 2.31 3.36
CA ARG A 40 -12.39 2.94 4.19
C ARG A 40 -11.00 2.55 3.73
N LEU A 41 -10.08 3.50 3.80
CA LEU A 41 -8.65 3.25 3.66
C LEU A 41 -7.94 3.56 4.97
N GLU A 42 -6.95 2.73 5.32
CA GLU A 42 -5.92 3.10 6.29
C GLU A 42 -4.60 3.27 5.54
N VAL A 43 -3.92 4.40 5.78
CA VAL A 43 -2.66 4.74 5.12
C VAL A 43 -1.56 4.86 6.18
N GLU A 44 -0.49 4.10 5.96
CA GLU A 44 0.74 4.11 6.75
C GLU A 44 1.86 4.69 5.89
N SER A 45 2.64 5.63 6.43
CA SER A 45 3.90 6.03 5.78
C SER A 45 4.97 4.95 5.95
N LYS A 46 6.01 5.01 5.12
CA LYS A 46 7.21 4.17 5.27
C LYS A 46 7.77 4.18 6.69
N ALA A 47 7.89 5.36 7.32
CA ALA A 47 8.39 5.49 8.68
C ALA A 47 7.54 4.69 9.70
N VAL A 48 6.21 4.67 9.53
CA VAL A 48 5.30 3.86 10.36
C VAL A 48 5.57 2.37 10.14
N PHE A 49 5.67 1.95 8.88
CA PHE A 49 5.96 0.56 8.55
C PHE A 49 7.31 0.08 9.10
N GLU A 50 8.37 0.88 8.95
CA GLU A 50 9.70 0.59 9.50
C GLU A 50 9.67 0.45 11.02
N LYS A 51 8.93 1.33 11.70
CA LYS A 51 8.74 1.23 13.15
C LYS A 51 8.03 -0.06 13.53
N ILE A 52 6.98 -0.47 12.80
CA ILE A 52 6.30 -1.76 13.00
C ILE A 52 7.28 -2.93 12.86
N GLN A 53 8.15 -2.91 11.83
CA GLN A 53 9.16 -3.96 11.64
C GLN A 53 10.15 -4.04 12.80
N GLN A 54 10.58 -2.89 13.34
CA GLN A 54 11.47 -2.83 14.49
C GLN A 54 10.83 -3.38 15.78
N LEU A 55 9.50 -3.31 15.90
CA LEU A 55 8.76 -3.88 17.04
C LEU A 55 8.56 -5.39 16.94
N GLY A 56 8.72 -6.00 15.76
CA GLY A 56 8.53 -7.44 15.54
C GLY A 56 9.27 -8.33 16.55
N PRO A 57 10.59 -8.14 16.76
CA PRO A 57 11.35 -8.87 17.78
C PRO A 57 10.83 -8.68 19.21
N MET A 58 10.36 -7.48 19.55
CA MET A 58 9.77 -7.21 20.86
C MET A 58 8.44 -7.95 21.04
N GLY A 59 7.60 -7.96 20.00
CA GLY A 59 6.35 -8.74 19.98
C GLY A 59 6.59 -10.24 20.16
N MET A 60 7.59 -10.79 19.47
CA MET A 60 7.99 -12.20 19.63
C MET A 60 8.46 -12.50 21.05
N ALA A 61 9.33 -11.65 21.62
CA ALA A 61 9.81 -11.82 22.99
C ALA A 61 8.66 -11.78 24.03
N VAL A 62 7.67 -10.90 23.83
CA VAL A 62 6.45 -10.87 24.66
C VAL A 62 5.67 -12.19 24.52
N GLY A 63 5.50 -12.70 23.30
CA GLY A 63 4.82 -13.97 23.05
C GLY A 63 5.53 -15.15 23.71
N ASP A 64 6.85 -15.22 23.62
CA ASP A 64 7.66 -16.28 24.23
C ASP A 64 7.53 -16.30 25.76
N LEU A 65 7.59 -15.13 26.39
CA LEU A 65 7.39 -14.99 27.84
C LEU A 65 5.94 -15.36 28.23
N GLN A 66 4.94 -14.96 27.44
CA GLN A 66 3.55 -15.34 27.70
C GLN A 66 3.31 -16.84 27.61
N ASN A 67 3.93 -17.52 26.65
CA ASN A 67 3.81 -18.97 26.48
C ASN A 67 4.42 -19.77 27.65
N LYS A 68 5.37 -19.18 28.39
CA LYS A 68 5.93 -19.77 29.61
C LYS A 68 5.03 -19.60 30.84
N ALA A 69 4.02 -18.73 30.79
CA ALA A 69 3.14 -18.50 31.92
C ALA A 69 2.34 -19.78 32.27
N PRO A 70 2.18 -20.12 33.57
CA PRO A 70 2.47 -19.31 34.75
C PRO A 70 3.90 -19.46 35.32
N ASN A 71 4.80 -20.21 34.68
CA ASN A 71 6.08 -20.66 35.26
C ASN A 71 7.23 -19.63 35.17
N LEU A 72 6.91 -18.34 35.05
CA LEU A 72 7.90 -17.27 34.92
C LEU A 72 8.58 -17.00 36.27
N THR A 73 9.89 -16.76 36.23
CA THR A 73 10.60 -16.17 37.38
C THR A 73 10.12 -14.74 37.65
N ASP A 74 10.41 -14.18 38.83
CA ASP A 74 10.03 -12.79 39.12
C ASP A 74 10.75 -11.78 38.21
N GLU A 75 11.98 -12.10 37.79
CA GLU A 75 12.73 -11.34 36.79
C GLU A 75 12.05 -11.39 35.41
N GLU A 76 11.64 -12.59 34.96
CA GLU A 76 10.94 -12.75 33.68
C GLU A 76 9.55 -12.09 33.70
N LYS A 77 8.88 -12.02 34.85
CA LYS A 77 7.62 -11.26 35.01
C LYS A 77 7.84 -9.76 34.87
N ALA A 78 8.87 -9.22 35.53
CA ALA A 78 9.21 -7.80 35.39
C ALA A 78 9.58 -7.47 33.94
N GLU A 79 10.39 -8.31 33.29
CA GLU A 79 10.73 -8.15 31.88
C GLU A 79 9.49 -8.19 30.96
N LEU A 80 8.56 -9.12 31.22
CA LEU A 80 7.32 -9.21 30.44
C LEU A 80 6.48 -7.93 30.55
N GLU A 81 6.31 -7.39 31.76
CA GLU A 81 5.53 -6.18 31.98
C GLU A 81 6.19 -4.95 31.35
N ASP A 82 7.52 -4.80 31.47
CA ASP A 82 8.27 -3.71 30.84
C ASP A 82 8.15 -3.74 29.31
N LYS A 83 8.31 -4.93 28.70
CA LYS A 83 8.15 -5.08 27.24
C LYS A 83 6.72 -4.85 26.79
N ARG A 84 5.72 -5.31 27.55
CA ARG A 84 4.30 -5.05 27.25
C ARG A 84 3.98 -3.58 27.25
N GLU A 85 4.46 -2.85 28.26
CA GLU A 85 4.21 -1.41 28.37
C GLU A 85 4.89 -0.65 27.24
N SER A 86 6.15 -0.98 26.94
CA SER A 86 6.88 -0.40 25.80
C SER A 86 6.19 -0.70 24.46
N LEU A 87 5.80 -1.94 24.23
CA LEU A 87 5.09 -2.35 23.01
C LEU A 87 3.75 -1.60 22.89
N ARG A 88 2.99 -1.50 23.99
CA ARG A 88 1.72 -0.77 24.04
C ARG A 88 1.90 0.71 23.67
N GLY A 89 2.87 1.39 24.28
CA GLY A 89 3.16 2.79 23.98
C GLY A 89 3.54 3.01 22.51
N ASN A 90 4.40 2.14 21.97
CA ASN A 90 4.83 2.22 20.57
C ASN A 90 3.67 1.96 19.59
N LEU A 91 2.82 0.98 19.87
CA LEU A 91 1.64 0.70 19.05
C LEU A 91 0.63 1.86 19.09
N GLN A 92 0.43 2.50 20.25
CA GLN A 92 -0.42 3.69 20.36
C GLN A 92 0.11 4.86 19.53
N GLU A 93 1.43 5.09 19.53
CA GLU A 93 2.05 6.12 18.72
C GLU A 93 1.87 5.83 17.21
N ILE A 94 2.06 4.58 16.79
CA ILE A 94 1.79 4.13 15.42
C ILE A 94 0.33 4.40 15.03
N GLU A 95 -0.63 3.98 15.85
CA GLU A 95 -2.06 4.18 15.57
C GLU A 95 -2.43 5.67 15.48
N SER A 96 -1.78 6.53 16.28
CA SER A 96 -2.04 7.98 16.27
C SER A 96 -1.61 8.71 15.01
N VAL A 97 -0.67 8.14 14.24
CA VAL A 97 -0.12 8.76 13.02
C VAL A 97 -0.65 8.11 11.74
N LYS A 98 -1.46 7.05 11.84
CA LYS A 98 -2.16 6.47 10.69
C LYS A 98 -3.20 7.44 10.15
N ILE A 99 -3.25 7.57 8.84
CA ILE A 99 -4.28 8.36 8.17
C ILE A 99 -5.46 7.44 7.86
N ILE A 100 -6.64 7.81 8.34
CA ILE A 100 -7.88 7.06 8.09
C ILE A 100 -8.74 7.87 7.13
N ILE A 101 -8.97 7.32 5.94
CA ILE A 101 -9.81 7.94 4.90
C ILE A 101 -11.16 7.25 4.91
N THR A 102 -12.22 8.03 5.17
CA THR A 102 -13.63 7.57 5.12
C THR A 102 -14.49 8.42 4.17
N ASP A 103 -13.91 9.46 3.58
CA ASP A 103 -14.57 10.28 2.59
C ASP A 103 -14.75 9.49 1.28
N LYS A 104 -16.00 9.32 0.87
CA LYS A 104 -16.37 8.50 -0.29
C LYS A 104 -15.92 9.11 -1.62
N ASP A 105 -15.86 10.43 -1.71
CA ASP A 105 -15.45 11.12 -2.93
C ASP A 105 -13.93 10.97 -3.11
N VAL A 106 -13.17 11.06 -2.02
CA VAL A 106 -11.72 10.82 -2.01
C VAL A 106 -11.40 9.37 -2.38
N ILE A 107 -12.05 8.40 -1.72
CA ILE A 107 -11.84 6.97 -2.02
C ILE A 107 -12.28 6.65 -3.45
N GLY A 108 -13.39 7.24 -3.90
CA GLY A 108 -13.88 7.14 -5.27
C GLY A 108 -12.83 7.61 -6.27
N ALA A 109 -12.28 8.81 -6.09
CA ALA A 109 -11.26 9.37 -6.98
C ALA A 109 -9.99 8.50 -7.05
N ILE A 110 -9.53 7.95 -5.92
CA ILE A 110 -8.40 7.01 -5.87
C ILE A 110 -8.69 5.77 -6.72
N PHE A 111 -9.83 5.11 -6.48
CA PHE A 111 -10.16 3.87 -7.18
C PHE A 111 -10.57 4.08 -8.64
N ASP A 112 -11.16 5.23 -8.99
CA ASP A 112 -11.41 5.62 -10.38
C ASP A 112 -10.08 5.71 -11.15
N LYS A 113 -9.07 6.38 -10.58
CA LYS A 113 -7.74 6.50 -11.20
C LYS A 113 -7.04 5.14 -11.38
N ILE A 114 -7.20 4.23 -10.42
CA ILE A 114 -6.71 2.85 -10.53
C ILE A 114 -7.44 2.11 -11.68
N ARG A 115 -8.78 2.20 -11.73
CA ARG A 115 -9.61 1.53 -12.74
C ARG A 115 -9.36 2.01 -14.17
N GLU A 116 -9.03 3.29 -14.33
CA GLU A 116 -8.73 3.91 -15.63
C GLU A 116 -7.35 3.52 -16.18
N THR A 117 -6.50 2.93 -15.35
CA THR A 117 -5.13 2.56 -15.71
C THR A 117 -5.04 1.08 -16.12
N THR A 118 -4.03 0.74 -16.90
CA THR A 118 -3.67 -0.65 -17.22
C THR A 118 -2.50 -1.10 -16.35
N ALA A 119 -2.71 -2.16 -15.57
CA ALA A 119 -1.67 -2.81 -14.79
C ALA A 119 -0.79 -3.73 -15.65
N ARG A 120 0.37 -4.09 -15.12
CA ARG A 120 1.22 -5.17 -15.65
C ARG A 120 1.74 -6.03 -14.50
N TYR A 121 1.94 -7.31 -14.75
CA TYR A 121 2.66 -8.16 -13.81
C TYR A 121 4.14 -7.80 -13.76
N LEU A 122 4.71 -7.77 -12.55
CA LEU A 122 6.15 -7.74 -12.34
C LEU A 122 6.67 -9.18 -12.51
N GLU A 123 7.48 -9.40 -13.54
CA GLU A 123 8.04 -10.74 -13.85
C GLU A 123 9.09 -11.17 -12.81
N ASP A 124 9.81 -10.21 -12.21
CA ASP A 124 10.80 -10.43 -11.15
C ASP A 124 10.43 -9.65 -9.88
N LEU A 125 9.87 -10.34 -8.89
CA LEU A 125 9.52 -9.77 -7.58
C LEU A 125 10.75 -9.45 -6.69
N ASP A 126 11.95 -9.78 -7.17
CA ASP A 126 13.24 -9.58 -6.47
C ASP A 126 13.72 -8.12 -6.54
N ASP A 127 13.01 -7.25 -7.26
CA ASP A 127 13.34 -5.83 -7.32
C ASP A 127 12.82 -5.10 -6.07
N SER A 128 13.40 -5.45 -4.92
CA SER A 128 13.17 -4.80 -3.61
C SER A 128 13.58 -3.32 -3.58
N THR A 129 14.03 -2.76 -4.71
CA THR A 129 14.43 -1.37 -4.91
C THR A 129 13.34 -0.36 -4.59
N TRP A 130 12.06 -0.68 -4.82
CA TRP A 130 10.94 0.20 -4.44
C TRP A 130 10.79 0.36 -2.92
N LYS A 131 11.38 -0.53 -2.10
CA LYS A 131 11.37 -0.39 -0.64
C LYS A 131 12.39 0.63 -0.16
N GLU A 132 13.37 0.99 -1.00
CA GLU A 132 14.37 2.00 -0.67
C GLU A 132 13.84 3.43 -0.85
N SER A 133 12.90 3.66 -1.77
CA SER A 133 12.23 4.96 -1.99
C SER A 133 11.14 5.24 -0.95
N GLU A 134 10.60 6.47 -0.93
CA GLU A 134 9.44 6.78 -0.10
C GLU A 134 8.18 6.09 -0.63
N TYR A 135 7.30 5.68 0.29
CA TYR A 135 6.02 5.09 -0.07
C TYR A 135 4.97 5.24 1.03
N PHE A 136 3.72 5.11 0.61
CA PHE A 136 2.58 4.85 1.48
C PHE A 136 2.12 3.41 1.32
N ARG A 137 1.91 2.72 2.43
CA ARG A 137 1.21 1.44 2.47
C ARG A 137 -0.26 1.70 2.77
N VAL A 138 -1.14 1.21 1.92
CA VAL A 138 -2.58 1.44 2.00
C VAL A 138 -3.30 0.11 2.21
N PHE A 139 -4.22 0.08 3.18
CA PHE A 139 -5.13 -1.03 3.40
C PHE A 139 -6.55 -0.61 3.05
N ALA A 140 -7.25 -1.46 2.30
CA ALA A 140 -8.60 -1.21 1.84
C ALA A 140 -9.60 -2.10 2.56
N TYR A 141 -10.64 -1.48 3.11
CA TYR A 141 -11.69 -2.13 3.87
C TYR A 141 -13.02 -2.02 3.15
N TYR A 142 -13.63 -3.16 2.85
CA TYR A 142 -14.94 -3.32 2.20
C TYR A 142 -16.02 -3.76 3.20
N ASN A 143 -17.25 -3.28 3.04
CA ASN A 143 -18.38 -3.75 3.84
C ASN A 143 -18.81 -5.19 3.46
N GLY A 144 -19.01 -6.07 4.45
CA GLY A 144 -19.62 -7.40 4.29
C GLY A 144 -18.76 -8.59 4.77
N ASN A 145 -19.31 -9.81 4.64
CA ASN A 145 -18.66 -11.07 5.04
C ASN A 145 -17.35 -11.38 4.29
N ALA A 146 -17.02 -10.60 3.25
CA ALA A 146 -15.82 -10.76 2.44
C ALA A 146 -14.51 -10.52 3.23
N ILE A 147 -14.51 -9.67 4.26
CA ILE A 147 -13.29 -9.44 5.06
C ILE A 147 -12.97 -10.60 6.02
N SER A 148 -13.98 -11.34 6.50
CA SER A 148 -13.77 -12.32 7.58
C SER A 148 -12.93 -13.54 7.16
N LEU A 149 -12.86 -13.86 5.86
CA LEU A 149 -12.05 -14.98 5.36
C LEU A 149 -10.58 -14.61 5.08
N ALA A 150 -10.31 -13.38 4.64
CA ALA A 150 -8.97 -12.97 4.18
C ALA A 150 -7.98 -12.70 5.33
N THR A 151 -8.47 -12.39 6.53
CA THR A 151 -7.64 -12.05 7.71
C THR A 151 -7.35 -13.24 8.62
N HIS A 152 -8.05 -14.37 8.43
CA HIS A 152 -8.03 -15.51 9.37
C HIS A 152 -7.69 -16.87 8.72
N GLY A 153 -7.13 -16.90 7.52
CA GLY A 153 -6.51 -18.11 6.94
C GLY A 153 -7.49 -19.09 6.27
N GLY A 154 -8.33 -18.60 5.36
CA GLY A 154 -9.03 -19.45 4.40
C GLY A 154 -8.43 -19.37 3.00
N ASP A 155 -8.50 -20.46 2.23
CA ASP A 155 -8.03 -20.60 0.84
C ASP A 155 -8.68 -19.63 -0.18
N ASN A 156 -9.50 -18.69 0.27
CA ASN A 156 -10.16 -17.68 -0.55
C ASN A 156 -9.51 -16.31 -0.31
N LEU A 157 -8.30 -16.13 -0.82
CA LEU A 157 -7.78 -14.79 -1.04
C LEU A 157 -8.67 -14.12 -2.10
N TYR A 158 -9.28 -12.99 -1.76
CA TYR A 158 -10.02 -12.20 -2.74
C TYR A 158 -9.02 -11.63 -3.73
N THR A 159 -9.15 -12.07 -4.98
CA THR A 159 -8.23 -11.74 -6.05
C THR A 159 -8.58 -10.40 -6.67
N VAL A 160 -7.61 -9.81 -7.37
CA VAL A 160 -7.89 -8.71 -8.30
C VAL A 160 -8.98 -9.12 -9.28
N SER A 161 -9.00 -10.36 -9.80
CA SER A 161 -10.06 -10.86 -10.70
C SER A 161 -11.48 -10.82 -10.09
N ASP A 162 -11.61 -10.88 -8.76
CA ASP A 162 -12.91 -10.76 -8.07
C ASP A 162 -13.31 -9.31 -7.75
N GLY A 163 -12.44 -8.37 -8.15
CA GLY A 163 -12.63 -6.94 -8.01
C GLY A 163 -12.19 -6.39 -6.66
N TYR A 164 -11.32 -7.07 -5.90
CA TYR A 164 -10.89 -6.59 -4.59
C TYR A 164 -9.36 -6.40 -4.55
N ILE A 165 -8.91 -5.30 -3.95
CA ILE A 165 -7.53 -5.08 -3.55
C ILE A 165 -7.54 -4.86 -2.04
N LEU A 166 -6.82 -5.69 -1.27
CA LEU A 166 -6.81 -5.60 0.19
C LEU A 166 -5.74 -4.65 0.72
N SER A 167 -4.60 -4.61 0.03
CA SER A 167 -3.51 -3.70 0.35
C SER A 167 -2.65 -3.42 -0.87
N PHE A 168 -2.11 -2.21 -0.94
CA PHE A 168 -1.19 -1.79 -1.99
C PHE A 168 -0.18 -0.76 -1.44
N TYR A 169 0.87 -0.52 -2.21
CA TYR A 169 1.86 0.51 -1.95
C TYR A 169 1.74 1.60 -3.01
N VAL A 170 1.80 2.86 -2.60
CA VAL A 170 1.93 4.02 -3.50
C VAL A 170 3.35 4.55 -3.32
N CYS A 171 4.17 4.41 -4.36
CA CYS A 171 5.61 4.61 -4.33
C CYS A 171 5.99 5.94 -5.01
N GLU A 172 7.04 6.58 -4.49
CA GLU A 172 7.56 7.88 -4.95
C GLU A 172 7.94 7.91 -6.45
N ASP A 173 8.26 6.75 -7.03
CA ASP A 173 8.57 6.59 -8.46
C ASP A 173 7.33 6.61 -9.37
N ASN A 174 6.19 7.06 -8.85
CA ASN A 174 4.89 7.14 -9.52
C ASN A 174 4.32 5.77 -9.91
N MET A 175 4.52 4.80 -9.02
CA MET A 175 3.99 3.45 -9.17
C MET A 175 3.14 3.06 -7.98
N LEU A 176 2.05 2.35 -8.26
CA LEU A 176 1.28 1.61 -7.28
C LEU A 176 1.58 0.12 -7.45
N ILE A 177 1.98 -0.52 -6.35
CA ILE A 177 2.30 -1.95 -6.30
C ILE A 177 1.24 -2.66 -5.48
N SER A 178 0.56 -3.64 -6.07
CA SER A 178 -0.42 -4.49 -5.39
C SER A 178 -0.09 -5.96 -5.61
N SER A 179 -0.40 -6.81 -4.64
CA SER A 179 -0.51 -8.25 -4.93
C SER A 179 -1.80 -8.49 -5.72
N ASP A 180 -1.76 -9.40 -6.69
CA ASP A 180 -2.96 -9.86 -7.40
C ASP A 180 -3.88 -10.74 -6.52
N GLY A 181 -3.40 -11.15 -5.34
CA GLY A 181 -4.13 -11.97 -4.37
C GLY A 181 -4.33 -13.42 -4.82
N ALA A 182 -3.64 -13.89 -5.86
CA ALA A 182 -3.72 -15.28 -6.30
C ALA A 182 -3.04 -16.24 -5.30
N ALA A 183 -3.30 -17.55 -5.43
CA ALA A 183 -2.65 -18.58 -4.62
C ALA A 183 -1.12 -18.59 -4.78
N GLU A 184 -0.64 -18.23 -5.97
CA GLU A 184 0.75 -17.87 -6.26
C GLU A 184 0.78 -16.37 -6.56
N PRO A 185 0.81 -15.51 -5.53
CA PRO A 185 0.57 -14.09 -5.71
C PRO A 185 1.69 -13.46 -6.53
N LYS A 186 1.31 -12.76 -7.59
CA LYS A 186 2.21 -11.91 -8.38
C LYS A 186 1.98 -10.45 -8.05
N ALA A 187 3.03 -9.66 -8.11
CA ALA A 187 2.91 -8.23 -7.94
C ALA A 187 2.46 -7.58 -9.26
N LEU A 188 1.49 -6.68 -9.15
CA LEU A 188 1.03 -5.79 -10.21
C LEU A 188 1.66 -4.43 -10.03
N ALA A 189 2.15 -3.88 -11.12
CA ALA A 189 2.68 -2.54 -11.26
C ALA A 189 1.66 -1.67 -12.01
N ILE A 190 1.22 -0.58 -11.38
CA ILE A 190 0.20 0.34 -11.87
C ILE A 190 0.79 1.75 -11.90
N PRO A 191 0.88 2.43 -13.05
CA PRO A 191 1.24 3.85 -13.09
C PRO A 191 0.31 4.68 -12.20
N PHE A 192 0.85 5.40 -11.23
CA PHE A 192 0.05 6.11 -10.24
C PHE A 192 0.82 7.29 -9.65
N ASP A 193 0.27 8.49 -9.81
CA ASP A 193 0.90 9.75 -9.39
C ASP A 193 1.01 9.84 -7.85
N PHE A 194 2.25 9.81 -7.35
CA PHE A 194 2.56 9.84 -5.92
C PHE A 194 2.22 11.19 -5.27
N ASP A 195 2.64 12.28 -5.92
CA ASP A 195 2.45 13.63 -5.39
C ASP A 195 0.95 13.98 -5.31
N TRP A 196 0.18 13.60 -6.33
CA TRP A 196 -1.28 13.75 -6.32
C TRP A 196 -1.91 12.96 -5.17
N PHE A 197 -1.46 11.72 -4.93
CA PHE A 197 -1.99 10.92 -3.82
C PHE A 197 -1.63 11.55 -2.48
N GLN A 198 -0.39 12.01 -2.32
CA GLN A 198 0.07 12.69 -1.11
C GLN A 198 -0.71 13.98 -0.84
N GLU A 199 -0.96 14.80 -1.86
CA GLU A 199 -1.80 16.01 -1.73
C GLU A 199 -3.24 15.68 -1.34
N LEU A 200 -3.77 14.54 -1.82
CA LEU A 200 -5.15 14.13 -1.57
C LEU A 200 -5.37 13.62 -0.14
N ILE A 201 -4.35 13.05 0.52
CA ILE A 201 -4.47 12.45 1.85
C ILE A 201 -4.00 13.36 3.00
N ASN A 202 -3.42 14.53 2.68
CA ASN A 202 -2.98 15.55 3.64
C ASN A 202 -4.10 16.55 3.96
#